data_AF-A0A9X7YAD4-F1
#
_entry.id   AF-A0A9X7YAD4-F1
#
_cell.length_a   1.000
_cell.length_b   1.000
_cell.length_c   1.000
_cell.angle_alpha   90.00
_cell.angle_beta   90.00
_cell.angle_gamma   90.00
#
_symmetry.space_group_name_H-M   'P 1'
#
loop_
_entity.id
_entity.type
_entity.pdbx_description
1 polymer ?
#
loop_
_entity_poly.entity_id
_entity_poly.type
_entity_poly.pdbx_seq_one_letter_code
_entity_poly.pdbx_strand_id
1 'polypeptide(L)'
;MTSLPAPFDPADAACWIAHGRRPDHARTLASVWRDYPDLPFDAPLAARMARSRARVAALRPFNDAIRDEVERERQRANFACIERRIAKGAAEPFDGTILHGRDRHGYDWDACVLYAQGRYAAEEGWPPRDFSAPPGETSPAYAQGFQDGGGCFDDLFETARRSYAAAARREEQLSVPTAPRLSRPLPSNWPLPTDTPRPSRWSKRVLIIGARIASDISAGLRTMLEAEPGHEKATIILAVANCGFHAWGACDAQPAEPADQLRALLAGIDVDDLLVMADGDDLAWIEDHAGLLPLCRTMERTRHSAIQQRGQLRAWLDRGLGDGELLASGHIRWTKLAQGLSGRLGEFVTRYAGPACPRGHRIVVELAGGRPAAGFMTPQGEPLVPETIITNKARLRKTMTIMLRRFAAAIPQHRDMAA
;
A
#
# COMPACT_ATOMS: atom_id res chain seq x y z
N MET A 1 -17.77 3.01 -61.18
CA MET A 1 -18.57 4.19 -60.80
C MET A 1 -19.15 3.92 -59.43
N THR A 2 -18.46 4.33 -58.37
CA THR A 2 -18.98 4.34 -57.01
C THR A 2 -20.05 5.42 -56.95
N SER A 3 -21.32 5.04 -56.85
CA SER A 3 -22.42 5.98 -56.66
C SER A 3 -22.15 6.79 -55.39
N LEU A 4 -22.09 8.12 -55.53
CA LEU A 4 -22.16 9.01 -54.38
C LEU A 4 -23.44 8.67 -53.60
N PRO A 5 -23.37 8.49 -52.27
CA PRO A 5 -24.56 8.25 -51.47
C PRO A 5 -25.55 9.41 -51.71
N ALA A 6 -26.82 9.07 -51.92
CA ALA A 6 -27.88 10.05 -52.09
C ALA A 6 -27.83 11.06 -50.92
N PRO A 7 -28.02 12.37 -51.19
CA PRO A 7 -27.98 13.38 -50.14
C PRO A 7 -29.02 13.06 -49.07
N PHE A 8 -28.62 13.16 -47.80
CA PHE A 8 -29.50 12.92 -46.67
C PHE A 8 -30.66 13.92 -46.68
N ASP A 9 -31.89 13.42 -46.82
CA ASP A 9 -33.09 14.23 -46.73
C ASP A 9 -33.67 14.15 -45.30
N PRO A 10 -33.56 15.23 -44.49
CA PRO A 10 -34.08 15.22 -43.14
C PRO A 10 -35.63 15.21 -43.08
N ALA A 11 -36.32 15.50 -44.18
CA ALA A 11 -37.78 15.43 -44.31
C ALA A 11 -38.28 14.02 -44.65
N ASP A 12 -37.37 13.08 -44.96
CA ASP A 12 -37.67 11.68 -45.21
C ASP A 12 -37.36 10.81 -43.98
N ALA A 13 -38.37 10.07 -43.50
CA ALA A 13 -38.22 9.16 -42.36
C ALA A 13 -37.29 7.98 -42.70
N ALA A 14 -37.24 7.52 -43.95
CA ALA A 14 -36.39 6.41 -44.37
C ALA A 14 -34.91 6.77 -44.21
N CYS A 15 -34.53 8.01 -44.53
CA CYS A 15 -33.19 8.53 -44.28
C CYS A 15 -32.80 8.43 -42.80
N TRP A 16 -33.66 8.85 -41.87
CA TRP A 16 -33.38 8.74 -40.43
C TRP A 16 -33.27 7.30 -39.94
N ILE A 17 -34.11 6.39 -40.45
CA ILE A 17 -34.06 4.95 -40.10
C ILE A 17 -32.76 4.33 -40.60
N ALA A 18 -32.34 4.63 -41.83
CA ALA A 18 -31.07 4.18 -42.38
C ALA A 18 -29.86 4.64 -41.54
N HIS A 19 -30.01 5.74 -40.80
CA HIS A 19 -29.00 6.27 -39.87
C HIS A 19 -29.23 5.82 -38.41
N GLY A 20 -29.99 4.75 -38.20
CA GLY A 20 -30.13 4.09 -36.89
C GLY A 20 -31.19 4.68 -35.96
N ARG A 21 -32.07 5.56 -36.44
CA ARG A 21 -33.21 6.02 -35.63
C ARG A 21 -34.34 5.00 -35.64
N ARG A 22 -35.05 4.89 -34.51
CA ARG A 22 -36.26 4.08 -34.40
C ARG A 22 -37.35 4.61 -35.36
N PRO A 23 -38.21 3.75 -35.94
CA PRO A 23 -39.21 4.18 -36.93
C PRO A 23 -40.24 5.21 -36.44
N ASP A 24 -40.59 5.20 -35.15
CA ASP A 24 -41.43 6.21 -34.49
C ASP A 24 -40.72 7.57 -34.37
N HIS A 25 -39.46 7.56 -33.94
CA HIS A 25 -38.61 8.75 -33.82
C HIS A 25 -38.35 9.39 -35.20
N ALA A 26 -38.04 8.56 -36.19
CA ALA A 26 -37.78 8.98 -37.56
C ALA A 26 -39.00 9.67 -38.20
N ARG A 27 -40.22 9.14 -37.99
CA ARG A 27 -41.46 9.78 -38.48
C ARG A 27 -41.68 11.15 -37.86
N THR A 28 -41.44 11.29 -36.56
CA THR A 28 -41.59 12.57 -35.84
C THR A 28 -40.58 13.60 -36.33
N LEU A 29 -39.31 13.23 -36.46
CA LEU A 29 -38.25 14.09 -37.00
C LEU A 29 -38.58 14.55 -38.42
N ALA A 30 -38.91 13.61 -39.30
CA ALA A 30 -39.27 13.89 -40.69
C ALA A 30 -40.50 14.80 -40.82
N SER A 31 -41.52 14.64 -39.96
CA SER A 31 -42.67 15.54 -39.94
C SER A 31 -42.27 16.97 -39.59
N VAL A 32 -41.48 17.16 -38.52
CA VAL A 32 -41.07 18.50 -38.10
C VAL A 32 -40.16 19.16 -39.14
N TRP A 33 -39.32 18.39 -39.84
CA TRP A 33 -38.53 18.91 -40.96
C TRP A 33 -39.36 19.27 -42.19
N ARG A 34 -40.48 18.57 -42.45
CA ARG A 34 -41.45 18.97 -43.50
C ARG A 34 -42.21 20.23 -43.14
N ASP A 35 -42.59 20.40 -41.87
CA ASP A 35 -43.33 21.58 -41.40
C ASP A 35 -42.42 22.81 -41.25
N TYR A 36 -41.14 22.59 -40.93
CA TYR A 36 -40.13 23.62 -40.73
C TYR A 36 -38.85 23.35 -41.57
N PRO A 37 -38.93 23.39 -42.91
CA PRO A 37 -37.78 23.16 -43.78
C PRO A 37 -36.79 24.33 -43.71
N ASP A 38 -35.54 24.06 -44.10
CA ASP A 38 -34.58 25.13 -44.28
C ASP A 38 -35.02 26.06 -45.42
N LEU A 39 -34.82 27.36 -45.22
CA LEU A 39 -35.07 28.33 -46.28
C LEU A 39 -33.83 28.44 -47.20
N PRO A 40 -34.02 28.80 -48.47
CA PRO A 40 -32.93 29.09 -49.41
C PRO A 40 -31.88 30.06 -48.84
N PHE A 41 -30.63 29.94 -49.32
CA PHE A 41 -29.51 30.73 -48.80
C PHE A 41 -29.69 32.24 -49.00
N ASP A 42 -30.39 32.65 -50.06
CA ASP A 42 -30.73 34.02 -50.41
C ASP A 42 -31.89 34.60 -49.58
N ALA A 43 -32.58 33.79 -48.78
CA ALA A 43 -33.58 34.27 -47.84
C ALA A 43 -32.96 35.14 -46.72
N PRO A 44 -33.66 36.19 -46.25
CA PRO A 44 -33.16 37.06 -45.19
C PRO A 44 -32.69 36.29 -43.96
N LEU A 45 -31.52 36.66 -43.41
CA LEU A 45 -30.91 35.96 -42.27
C LEU A 45 -31.87 35.85 -41.07
N ALA A 46 -32.61 36.92 -40.78
CA ALA A 46 -33.60 36.93 -39.69
C ALA A 46 -34.69 35.87 -39.87
N ALA A 47 -35.17 35.66 -41.10
CA ALA A 47 -36.17 34.65 -41.42
C ALA A 47 -35.59 33.23 -41.28
N ARG A 48 -34.35 33.01 -41.72
CA ARG A 48 -33.63 31.74 -41.53
C ARG A 48 -33.45 31.40 -40.04
N MET A 49 -33.02 32.37 -39.23
CA MET A 49 -32.88 32.18 -37.78
C MET A 49 -34.23 31.95 -37.08
N ALA A 50 -35.30 32.65 -37.49
CA ALA A 50 -36.64 32.42 -36.97
C ALA A 50 -37.14 31.00 -37.29
N ARG A 51 -36.90 30.51 -38.52
CA ARG A 51 -37.25 29.15 -38.94
C ARG A 51 -36.51 28.08 -38.12
N SER A 52 -35.20 28.26 -37.90
CA SER A 52 -34.41 27.36 -37.05
C SER A 52 -34.93 27.32 -35.59
N ARG A 53 -35.27 28.49 -35.01
CA ARG A 53 -35.84 28.55 -33.66
C ARG A 53 -37.20 27.88 -33.55
N ALA A 54 -38.07 28.07 -34.55
CA ALA A 54 -39.37 27.41 -34.60
C ALA A 54 -39.24 25.88 -34.67
N ARG A 55 -38.30 25.37 -35.48
CA ARG A 55 -37.99 23.94 -35.55
C ARG A 55 -37.49 23.40 -34.21
N VAL A 56 -36.56 24.09 -33.55
CA VAL A 56 -36.05 23.69 -32.22
C VAL A 56 -37.18 23.66 -31.18
N ALA A 57 -38.07 24.65 -31.21
CA ALA A 57 -39.23 24.69 -30.32
C ALA A 57 -40.19 23.51 -30.59
N ALA A 58 -40.44 23.17 -31.86
CA ALA A 58 -41.27 22.03 -32.24
C ALA A 58 -40.64 20.68 -31.86
N LEU A 59 -39.31 20.54 -31.92
CA LEU A 59 -38.60 19.32 -31.49
C LEU A 59 -38.44 19.20 -29.98
N ARG A 60 -38.67 20.27 -29.21
CA ARG A 60 -38.42 20.27 -27.76
C ARG A 60 -39.21 19.20 -27.00
N PRO A 61 -40.54 19.04 -27.16
CA PRO A 61 -41.29 18.00 -26.45
C PRO A 61 -40.79 16.58 -26.77
N PHE A 62 -40.42 16.33 -28.03
CA PHE A 62 -39.87 15.06 -28.46
C PHE A 62 -38.50 14.77 -27.83
N ASN A 63 -37.59 15.76 -27.84
CA ASN A 63 -36.27 15.63 -27.22
C ASN A 63 -36.36 15.47 -25.70
N ASP A 64 -37.27 16.20 -25.06
CA ASP A 64 -37.54 16.09 -23.63
C ASP A 64 -38.07 14.69 -23.30
N ALA A 65 -39.02 14.15 -24.07
CA ALA A 65 -39.53 12.78 -23.89
C ALA A 65 -38.44 11.70 -24.06
N ILE A 66 -37.54 11.84 -25.04
CA ILE A 66 -36.39 10.93 -25.19
C ILE A 66 -35.48 11.01 -23.97
N ARG A 67 -35.17 12.23 -23.50
CA ARG A 67 -34.33 12.41 -22.31
C ARG A 67 -34.96 11.74 -21.10
N ASP A 68 -36.27 11.90 -20.91
CA ASP A 68 -37.01 11.31 -19.80
C ASP A 68 -37.10 9.77 -19.90
N GLU A 69 -37.16 9.19 -21.11
CA GLU A 69 -37.06 7.74 -21.32
C GLU A 69 -35.67 7.21 -21.00
N VAL A 70 -34.62 7.87 -21.48
CA VAL A 70 -33.22 7.50 -21.19
C VAL A 70 -32.94 7.58 -19.69
N GLU A 71 -33.44 8.60 -19.02
CA GLU A 71 -33.27 8.77 -17.58
C GLU A 71 -34.00 7.68 -16.78
N ARG A 72 -35.24 7.35 -17.15
CA ARG A 72 -35.98 6.23 -16.54
C ARG A 72 -35.25 4.90 -16.73
N GLU A 73 -34.68 4.65 -17.91
CA GLU A 73 -33.94 3.43 -18.18
C GLU A 73 -32.62 3.37 -17.39
N ARG A 74 -31.90 4.50 -17.27
CA ARG A 74 -30.72 4.62 -16.40
C ARG A 74 -31.07 4.25 -14.96
N GLN A 75 -32.14 4.81 -14.42
CA GLN A 75 -32.59 4.55 -13.05
C GLN A 75 -32.95 3.06 -12.87
N ARG A 76 -33.72 2.48 -13.80
CA ARG A 76 -34.05 1.04 -13.77
C ARG A 76 -32.82 0.16 -13.82
N ALA A 77 -31.85 0.47 -14.68
CA ALA A 77 -30.61 -0.29 -14.81
C ALA A 77 -29.77 -0.23 -13.52
N ASN A 78 -29.74 0.91 -12.84
CA ASN A 78 -29.06 1.06 -11.55
C ASN A 78 -29.67 0.15 -10.48
N PHE A 79 -31.00 0.14 -10.33
CA PHE A 79 -31.67 -0.78 -9.40
C PHE A 79 -31.43 -2.25 -9.75
N ALA A 80 -31.55 -2.61 -11.02
CA ALA A 80 -31.28 -3.98 -11.48
C ALA A 80 -29.81 -4.40 -11.26
N CYS A 81 -28.87 -3.45 -11.21
CA CYS A 81 -27.49 -3.70 -10.84
C CYS A 81 -27.37 -4.09 -9.35
N ILE A 82 -27.99 -3.31 -8.46
CA ILE A 82 -28.02 -3.59 -7.02
C ILE A 82 -28.71 -4.93 -6.73
N GLU A 83 -29.89 -5.18 -7.31
CA GLU A 83 -30.62 -6.45 -7.11
C GLU A 83 -29.77 -7.66 -7.50
N ARG A 84 -29.08 -7.60 -8.66
CA ARG A 84 -28.17 -8.67 -9.09
C ARG A 84 -26.97 -8.83 -8.16
N ARG A 85 -26.48 -7.75 -7.56
CA ARG A 85 -25.35 -7.80 -6.62
C ARG A 85 -25.76 -8.48 -5.32
N ILE A 86 -26.92 -8.13 -4.79
CA ILE A 86 -27.51 -8.78 -3.60
C ILE A 86 -27.78 -10.26 -3.87
N ALA A 87 -28.41 -10.60 -4.99
CA ALA A 87 -28.72 -11.99 -5.35
C ALA A 87 -27.47 -12.88 -5.47
N LYS A 88 -26.30 -12.29 -5.78
CA LYS A 88 -25.01 -12.98 -5.87
C LYS A 88 -24.26 -13.07 -4.53
N GLY A 89 -24.83 -12.56 -3.43
CA GLY A 89 -24.17 -12.52 -2.12
C GLY A 89 -23.02 -11.50 -2.02
N ALA A 90 -22.94 -10.55 -2.96
CA ALA A 90 -21.90 -9.50 -2.98
C ALA A 90 -22.44 -8.14 -2.51
N ALA A 91 -23.48 -8.14 -1.69
CA ALA A 91 -24.16 -6.93 -1.24
C ALA A 91 -23.20 -6.01 -0.46
N GLU A 92 -23.15 -4.75 -0.86
CA GLU A 92 -22.52 -3.70 -0.07
C GLU A 92 -23.48 -3.21 1.04
N PRO A 93 -22.97 -2.60 2.12
CA PRO A 93 -23.80 -2.14 3.24
C PRO A 93 -24.98 -1.23 2.86
N PHE A 94 -24.84 -0.48 1.76
CA PHE A 94 -25.86 0.46 1.29
C PHE A 94 -26.93 -0.17 0.38
N ASP A 95 -26.64 -1.32 -0.21
CA ASP A 95 -27.45 -1.89 -1.30
C ASP A 95 -28.88 -2.21 -0.85
N GLY A 96 -29.03 -2.84 0.32
CA GLY A 96 -30.35 -3.15 0.89
C GLY A 96 -31.16 -1.90 1.21
N THR A 97 -30.50 -0.86 1.73
CA THR A 97 -31.16 0.40 2.09
C THR A 97 -31.59 1.19 0.85
N ILE A 98 -30.84 1.14 -0.25
CA ILE A 98 -31.23 1.76 -1.52
C ILE A 98 -32.49 1.08 -2.09
N LEU A 99 -32.58 -0.25 -2.04
CA LEU A 99 -33.80 -0.96 -2.45
C LEU A 99 -34.99 -0.66 -1.54
N HIS A 100 -34.77 -0.54 -0.24
CA HIS A 100 -35.81 -0.10 0.68
C HIS A 100 -36.26 1.35 0.38
N GLY A 101 -35.32 2.22 0.01
CA GLY A 101 -35.60 3.57 -0.46
C GLY A 101 -36.51 3.56 -1.69
N ARG A 102 -36.31 2.62 -2.63
CA ARG A 102 -37.15 2.46 -3.82
C ARG A 102 -38.61 2.16 -3.47
N ASP A 103 -38.84 1.31 -2.48
CA ASP A 103 -40.21 0.97 -2.06
C ASP A 103 -40.95 2.17 -1.45
N ARG A 104 -40.21 3.18 -0.97
CA ARG A 104 -40.74 4.45 -0.41
C ARG A 104 -40.83 5.59 -1.42
N HIS A 105 -39.78 5.79 -2.22
CA HIS A 105 -39.59 6.95 -3.09
C HIS A 105 -39.79 6.63 -4.59
N GLY A 106 -40.12 5.38 -4.91
CA GLY A 106 -40.26 4.92 -6.29
C GLY A 106 -38.91 4.79 -6.99
N TYR A 107 -38.92 4.90 -8.32
CA TYR A 107 -37.71 4.71 -9.14
C TYR A 107 -36.79 5.95 -9.19
N ASP A 108 -36.97 6.93 -8.31
CA ASP A 108 -36.03 8.05 -8.20
C ASP A 108 -34.73 7.58 -7.53
N TRP A 109 -33.74 7.29 -8.36
CA TRP A 109 -32.43 6.81 -7.92
C TRP A 109 -31.74 7.77 -6.95
N ASP A 110 -31.75 9.07 -7.25
CA ASP A 110 -31.01 10.07 -6.48
C ASP A 110 -31.67 10.24 -5.10
N ALA A 111 -33.00 10.25 -5.03
CA ALA A 111 -33.73 10.24 -3.77
C ALA A 111 -33.43 8.99 -2.93
N CYS A 112 -33.40 7.80 -3.55
CA CYS A 112 -33.11 6.54 -2.84
C CYS A 112 -31.69 6.50 -2.29
N VAL A 113 -30.71 7.01 -3.05
CA VAL A 113 -29.32 7.14 -2.59
C VAL A 113 -29.22 8.13 -1.44
N LEU A 114 -29.89 9.27 -1.52
CA LEU A 114 -29.90 10.27 -0.43
C LEU A 114 -30.55 9.72 0.83
N TYR A 115 -31.66 8.98 0.72
CA TYR A 115 -32.27 8.25 1.82
C TYR A 115 -31.30 7.26 2.48
N ALA A 116 -30.62 6.45 1.66
CA ALA A 116 -29.64 5.48 2.18
C ALA A 116 -28.46 6.16 2.89
N GLN A 117 -27.99 7.30 2.37
CA GLN A 117 -26.94 8.09 3.01
C GLN A 117 -27.39 8.68 4.35
N GLY A 118 -28.64 9.15 4.45
CA GLY A 118 -29.21 9.65 5.70
C GLY A 118 -29.26 8.56 6.76
N ARG A 119 -29.81 7.39 6.40
CA ARG A 119 -29.92 6.25 7.31
C ARG A 119 -28.57 5.75 7.80
N TYR A 120 -27.61 5.62 6.89
CA TYR A 120 -26.26 5.20 7.26
C TYR A 120 -25.57 6.21 8.18
N ALA A 121 -25.70 7.52 7.89
CA ALA A 121 -25.14 8.56 8.74
C ALA A 121 -25.71 8.48 10.16
N ALA A 122 -27.02 8.21 10.29
CA ALA A 122 -27.65 7.95 11.58
C ALA A 122 -27.05 6.69 12.24
N GLU A 123 -27.06 5.54 11.57
CA GLU A 123 -26.57 4.28 12.13
C GLU A 123 -25.08 4.36 12.57
N GLU A 124 -24.22 5.08 11.86
CA GLU A 124 -22.79 5.18 12.17
C GLU A 124 -22.42 6.25 13.22
N GLY A 125 -23.41 6.98 13.74
CA GLY A 125 -23.15 8.01 14.75
C GLY A 125 -22.67 9.35 14.17
N TRP A 126 -22.66 9.53 12.86
CA TRP A 126 -22.14 10.75 12.22
C TRP A 126 -23.08 11.94 12.40
N PRO A 127 -22.57 13.18 12.53
CA PRO A 127 -23.43 14.35 12.55
C PRO A 127 -24.28 14.41 11.26
N PRO A 128 -25.52 14.91 11.33
CA PRO A 128 -26.31 15.13 10.14
C PRO A 128 -25.53 16.02 9.18
N ARG A 129 -25.57 15.71 7.88
CA ARG A 129 -24.93 16.58 6.88
C ARG A 129 -25.62 17.94 6.91
N ASP A 130 -24.80 18.97 7.12
CA ASP A 130 -25.22 20.35 6.92
C ASP A 130 -25.22 20.64 5.42
N PHE A 131 -26.41 20.74 4.83
CA PHE A 131 -26.60 21.17 3.44
C PHE A 131 -26.81 22.67 3.35
N SER A 132 -26.11 23.47 4.17
CA SER A 132 -26.21 24.94 4.23
C SER A 132 -25.90 25.64 2.88
N ALA A 133 -26.81 25.54 1.89
CA ALA A 133 -27.33 26.56 0.97
C ALA A 133 -27.99 25.91 -0.29
N PRO A 134 -29.18 26.36 -0.75
CA PRO A 134 -30.07 27.39 -0.19
C PRO A 134 -31.03 26.84 0.89
N PRO A 135 -31.66 27.72 1.68
CA PRO A 135 -32.33 27.37 2.94
C PRO A 135 -33.69 26.69 2.68
N GLY A 136 -33.89 25.49 3.23
CA GLY A 136 -35.21 24.86 3.32
C GLY A 136 -35.23 23.34 3.30
N GLU A 137 -34.27 22.67 2.65
CA GLU A 137 -34.37 21.23 2.45
C GLU A 137 -32.99 20.58 2.55
N THR A 138 -32.66 20.03 3.73
CA THR A 138 -32.08 18.69 3.73
C THR A 138 -32.93 17.90 2.74
N SER A 139 -32.38 17.32 1.66
CA SER A 139 -33.19 16.59 0.67
C SER A 139 -34.22 15.75 1.44
N PRO A 140 -35.54 15.89 1.18
CA PRO A 140 -36.55 15.24 2.03
C PRO A 140 -36.30 13.74 2.20
N ALA A 141 -35.72 13.10 1.19
CA ALA A 141 -35.26 11.72 1.25
C ALA A 141 -34.11 11.49 2.25
N TYR A 142 -33.07 12.35 2.28
CA TYR A 142 -32.00 12.27 3.28
C TYR A 142 -32.52 12.51 4.70
N ALA A 143 -33.33 13.55 4.91
CA ALA A 143 -33.90 13.84 6.23
C ALA A 143 -34.73 12.65 6.75
N GLN A 144 -35.58 12.10 5.88
CA GLN A 144 -36.36 10.91 6.21
C GLN A 144 -35.47 9.71 6.51
N GLY A 145 -34.42 9.47 5.70
CA GLY A 145 -33.48 8.38 5.94
C GLY A 145 -32.76 8.53 7.27
N PHE A 146 -32.31 9.74 7.60
CA PHE A 146 -31.66 10.05 8.86
C PHE A 146 -32.59 9.80 10.06
N GLN A 147 -33.85 10.24 9.98
CA GLN A 147 -34.87 9.97 11.00
C GLN A 147 -35.20 8.48 11.12
N ASP A 148 -35.37 7.77 10.00
CA ASP A 148 -35.66 6.33 9.97
C ASP A 148 -34.49 5.49 10.51
N GLY A 149 -33.25 6.02 10.47
CA GLY A 149 -32.07 5.46 11.12
C GLY A 149 -31.94 5.81 12.62
N GLY A 150 -32.90 6.53 13.18
CA GLY A 150 -32.93 6.94 14.59
C GLY A 150 -32.29 8.30 14.89
N GLY A 151 -31.96 9.08 13.85
CA GLY A 151 -31.39 10.41 13.99
C GLY A 151 -32.43 11.48 14.37
N CYS A 152 -32.03 12.48 15.14
CA CYS A 152 -32.87 13.64 15.47
C CYS A 152 -32.11 14.95 15.21
N PHE A 153 -32.74 15.88 14.47
CA PHE A 153 -32.14 17.18 14.14
C PHE A 153 -32.24 18.20 15.28
N ASP A 154 -33.21 18.03 16.18
CA ASP A 154 -33.58 19.05 17.18
C ASP A 154 -32.89 18.86 18.55
N ASP A 155 -32.05 17.84 18.70
CA ASP A 155 -31.37 17.54 19.96
C ASP A 155 -29.85 17.73 19.87
N LEU A 156 -29.35 18.71 20.64
CA LEU A 156 -27.96 19.13 20.69
C LEU A 156 -26.97 18.04 21.12
N PHE A 157 -27.42 17.03 21.88
CA PHE A 157 -26.58 15.92 22.36
C PHE A 157 -26.81 14.61 21.60
N GLU A 158 -27.71 14.62 20.61
CA GLU A 158 -28.08 13.46 19.81
C GLU A 158 -26.86 12.79 19.18
N THR A 159 -26.03 13.58 18.50
CA THR A 159 -24.87 13.07 17.76
C THR A 159 -23.88 12.39 18.69
N ALA A 160 -23.67 12.96 19.88
CA ALA A 160 -22.79 12.37 20.88
C ALA A 160 -23.31 11.01 21.38
N ARG A 161 -24.60 10.91 21.70
CA ARG A 161 -25.22 9.65 22.15
C ARG A 161 -25.18 8.57 21.07
N ARG A 162 -25.48 8.94 19.82
CA ARG A 162 -25.48 8.00 18.69
C ARG A 162 -24.08 7.59 18.28
N SER A 163 -23.10 8.50 18.32
CA SER A 163 -21.67 8.19 18.19
C SER A 163 -21.23 7.16 19.23
N TYR A 164 -21.62 7.33 20.50
CA TYR A 164 -21.30 6.38 21.56
C TYR A 164 -21.96 5.01 21.35
N ALA A 165 -23.25 4.98 21.00
CA ALA A 165 -23.97 3.75 20.68
C ALA A 165 -23.39 3.03 19.45
N ALA A 166 -22.98 3.77 18.41
CA ALA A 166 -22.31 3.21 17.23
C ALA A 166 -20.94 2.63 17.59
N ALA A 167 -20.15 3.30 18.44
CA ALA A 167 -18.88 2.77 18.94
C ALA A 167 -19.07 1.46 19.72
N ALA A 168 -20.04 1.41 20.63
CA ALA A 168 -20.38 0.20 21.39
C ALA A 168 -20.79 -0.96 20.47
N ARG A 169 -21.62 -0.71 19.43
CA ARG A 169 -21.97 -1.73 18.43
C ARG A 169 -20.77 -2.25 17.65
N ARG A 170 -19.81 -1.38 17.29
CA ARG A 170 -18.56 -1.81 16.63
C ARG A 170 -17.73 -2.68 17.57
N GLU A 171 -17.64 -2.34 18.85
CA GLU A 171 -16.96 -3.18 19.86
C GLU A 171 -17.65 -4.55 20.02
N GLU A 172 -18.98 -4.59 20.07
CA GLU A 172 -19.75 -5.84 20.13
C GLU A 172 -19.59 -6.71 18.87
N GLN A 173 -19.56 -6.11 17.68
CA GLN A 173 -19.32 -6.83 16.41
C GLN A 173 -17.88 -7.38 16.31
N LEU A 174 -16.91 -6.68 16.91
CA LEU A 174 -15.53 -7.17 17.03
C LEU A 174 -15.39 -8.24 18.12
N SER A 175 -16.39 -8.40 19.00
CA SER A 175 -16.40 -9.33 20.13
C SER A 175 -16.89 -10.73 19.75
N VAL A 176 -16.48 -11.28 18.61
CA VAL A 176 -16.42 -12.74 18.48
C VAL A 176 -15.24 -13.20 19.34
N PRO A 177 -15.44 -13.98 20.42
CA PRO A 177 -14.37 -14.40 21.29
C PRO A 177 -13.55 -15.49 20.60
N THR A 178 -12.73 -15.10 19.63
CA THR A 178 -11.52 -15.88 19.34
C THR A 178 -10.62 -15.61 20.53
N ALA A 179 -10.30 -16.65 21.32
CA ALA A 179 -9.31 -16.57 22.37
C ALA A 179 -8.15 -15.69 21.88
N PRO A 180 -7.73 -14.65 22.62
CA PRO A 180 -6.76 -13.69 22.12
C PRO A 180 -5.53 -14.47 21.69
N ARG A 181 -5.38 -14.68 20.38
CA ARG A 181 -4.11 -15.10 19.80
C ARG A 181 -3.22 -13.95 20.18
N LEU A 182 -2.30 -14.16 21.11
CA LEU A 182 -1.18 -13.26 21.36
C LEU A 182 -0.67 -12.88 19.98
N SER A 183 -1.01 -11.69 19.50
CA SER A 183 -0.95 -11.36 18.09
C SER A 183 0.50 -11.03 17.78
N ARG A 184 1.32 -12.08 17.64
CA ARG A 184 2.63 -11.94 17.05
C ARG A 184 2.37 -11.42 15.63
N PRO A 185 2.98 -10.30 15.23
CA PRO A 185 2.77 -9.78 13.88
C PRO A 185 3.15 -10.89 12.90
N LEU A 186 2.30 -11.15 11.92
CA LEU A 186 2.61 -12.13 10.88
C LEU A 186 3.82 -11.69 10.06
N PRO A 187 4.67 -12.62 9.59
CA PRO A 187 5.78 -12.32 8.69
C PRO A 187 5.45 -11.45 7.47
N SER A 188 4.22 -11.52 6.92
CA SER A 188 3.74 -10.60 5.86
C SER A 188 3.68 -9.13 6.27
N ASN A 189 3.55 -8.85 7.55
CA ASN A 189 3.48 -7.49 8.08
C ASN A 189 4.84 -6.96 8.56
N TRP A 190 5.89 -7.79 8.52
CA TRP A 190 7.21 -7.36 8.98
C TRP A 190 7.88 -6.40 7.99
N PRO A 191 8.59 -5.37 8.48
CA PRO A 191 9.27 -4.41 7.63
C PRO A 191 10.37 -5.07 6.78
N LEU A 192 10.76 -4.36 5.72
CA LEU A 192 11.92 -4.71 4.90
C LEU A 192 13.22 -4.54 5.70
N PRO A 193 14.27 -5.35 5.44
CA PRO A 193 15.59 -5.11 5.99
C PRO A 193 16.15 -3.73 5.68
N THR A 194 16.54 -2.99 6.73
CA THR A 194 17.18 -1.66 6.60
C THR A 194 18.47 -1.55 7.41
N ASP A 195 19.19 -0.44 7.31
CA ASP A 195 20.36 -0.18 8.17
C ASP A 195 19.99 0.44 9.53
N THR A 196 18.69 0.60 9.82
CA THR A 196 18.20 1.25 11.04
C THR A 196 18.36 0.41 12.31
N PRO A 197 18.03 -0.91 12.31
CA PRO A 197 18.18 -1.74 13.50
C PRO A 197 19.63 -1.77 14.00
N ARG A 198 19.80 -1.90 15.32
CA ARG A 198 21.14 -2.05 15.90
C ARG A 198 21.74 -3.39 15.46
N PRO A 199 23.05 -3.43 15.15
CA PRO A 199 23.78 -4.68 14.95
C PRO A 199 23.57 -5.68 16.09
N SER A 200 23.52 -6.97 15.74
CA SER A 200 23.26 -8.07 16.69
C SER A 200 24.32 -9.16 16.53
N ARG A 201 24.69 -9.81 17.64
CA ARG A 201 25.65 -10.92 17.65
C ARG A 201 25.14 -12.04 16.77
N TRP A 202 26.00 -12.62 15.94
CA TRP A 202 25.62 -13.73 15.04
C TRP A 202 24.90 -14.87 15.76
N SER A 203 25.30 -15.22 16.99
CA SER A 203 24.67 -16.26 17.82
C SER A 203 23.21 -15.98 18.22
N LYS A 204 22.74 -14.74 18.06
CA LYS A 204 21.36 -14.32 18.36
C LYS A 204 20.54 -14.04 17.11
N ARG A 205 21.06 -14.37 15.93
CA ARG A 205 20.42 -14.09 14.65
C ARG A 205 19.82 -15.37 14.08
N VAL A 206 18.59 -15.25 13.60
CA VAL A 206 17.88 -16.35 12.93
C VAL A 206 17.51 -15.91 11.52
N LEU A 207 17.76 -16.78 10.56
CA LEU A 207 17.36 -16.62 9.17
C LEU A 207 16.49 -17.80 8.76
N ILE A 208 15.23 -17.56 8.40
CA ILE A 208 14.31 -18.57 7.88
C ILE A 208 14.16 -18.37 6.38
N ILE A 209 14.36 -19.42 5.58
CA ILE A 209 14.35 -19.35 4.11
C ILE A 209 13.31 -20.34 3.58
N GLY A 210 12.37 -19.86 2.76
CA GLY A 210 11.41 -20.70 2.05
C GLY A 210 12.06 -21.53 0.95
N ALA A 211 11.51 -22.72 0.70
CA ALA A 211 12.00 -23.70 -0.28
C ALA A 211 12.31 -23.10 -1.65
N ARG A 212 11.42 -22.28 -2.20
CA ARG A 212 11.57 -21.64 -3.52
C ARG A 212 12.72 -20.65 -3.55
N ILE A 213 12.86 -19.86 -2.50
CA ILE A 213 13.96 -18.91 -2.38
C ILE A 213 15.29 -19.66 -2.17
N ALA A 214 15.27 -20.76 -1.41
CA ALA A 214 16.43 -21.62 -1.26
C ALA A 214 16.86 -22.22 -2.61
N SER A 215 15.94 -22.72 -3.44
CA SER A 215 16.29 -23.28 -4.76
C SER A 215 16.84 -22.22 -5.71
N ASP A 216 16.22 -21.04 -5.77
CA ASP A 216 16.58 -19.99 -6.73
C ASP A 216 17.85 -19.21 -6.34
N ILE A 217 18.09 -19.03 -5.03
CA ILE A 217 19.15 -18.17 -4.52
C ILE A 217 20.31 -18.98 -3.91
N SER A 218 20.19 -20.29 -3.64
CA SER A 218 21.21 -21.11 -2.95
C SER A 218 22.65 -20.85 -3.39
N ALA A 219 22.91 -20.79 -4.70
CA ALA A 219 24.24 -20.57 -5.26
C ALA A 219 24.86 -19.21 -4.88
N GLY A 220 24.06 -18.16 -4.67
CA GLY A 220 24.53 -16.84 -4.27
C GLY A 220 24.35 -16.55 -2.77
N LEU A 221 23.33 -17.13 -2.14
CA LEU A 221 22.98 -16.94 -0.74
C LEU A 221 24.08 -17.47 0.17
N ARG A 222 24.51 -18.71 -0.07
CA ARG A 222 25.58 -19.34 0.69
C ARG A 222 26.87 -18.53 0.60
N THR A 223 27.28 -18.12 -0.60
CA THR A 223 28.45 -17.27 -0.80
C THR A 223 28.33 -15.92 -0.10
N MET A 224 27.15 -15.31 -0.06
CA MET A 224 26.93 -14.05 0.65
C MET A 224 27.04 -14.20 2.17
N LEU A 225 26.53 -15.30 2.73
CA LEU A 225 26.68 -15.62 4.16
C LEU A 225 28.13 -15.92 4.52
N GLU A 226 28.78 -16.81 3.76
CA GLU A 226 30.17 -17.24 3.97
C GLU A 226 31.18 -16.09 3.86
N ALA A 227 30.81 -15.01 3.14
CA ALA A 227 31.62 -13.81 3.05
C ALA A 227 31.64 -12.96 4.34
N GLU A 228 30.72 -13.20 5.29
CA GLU A 228 30.67 -12.48 6.55
C GLU A 228 31.40 -13.24 7.68
N PRO A 229 32.32 -12.59 8.40
CA PRO A 229 32.94 -13.19 9.58
C PRO A 229 31.92 -13.48 10.68
N GLY A 230 31.92 -14.70 11.23
CA GLY A 230 31.03 -15.11 12.31
C GLY A 230 29.67 -15.66 11.86
N HIS A 231 29.39 -15.71 10.55
CA HIS A 231 28.12 -16.20 10.01
C HIS A 231 27.78 -17.63 10.47
N GLU A 232 28.79 -18.46 10.77
CA GLU A 232 28.64 -19.84 11.24
C GLU A 232 27.88 -19.95 12.57
N LYS A 233 27.79 -18.87 13.33
CA LYS A 233 27.04 -18.81 14.59
C LYS A 233 25.57 -18.45 14.40
N ALA A 234 25.16 -17.97 13.23
CA ALA A 234 23.75 -17.71 12.96
C ALA A 234 22.98 -19.03 12.79
N THR A 235 21.75 -19.02 13.28
CA THR A 235 20.83 -20.14 13.06
C THR A 235 20.10 -19.94 11.75
N ILE A 236 20.36 -20.81 10.79
CA ILE A 236 19.74 -20.75 9.46
C ILE A 236 18.80 -21.94 9.32
N ILE A 237 17.53 -21.65 9.05
CA ILE A 237 16.43 -22.61 8.99
C ILE A 237 15.86 -22.59 7.58
N LEU A 238 15.67 -23.78 7.02
CA LEU A 238 14.93 -24.02 5.79
C LEU A 238 13.49 -24.39 6.15
N ALA A 239 12.54 -23.70 5.52
CA ALA A 239 11.11 -23.93 5.62
C ALA A 239 10.62 -24.59 4.32
N VAL A 240 10.27 -25.87 4.39
CA VAL A 240 9.80 -26.64 3.23
C VAL A 240 8.46 -27.26 3.58
N ALA A 241 7.39 -26.84 2.89
CA ALA A 241 6.01 -27.18 3.27
C ALA A 241 5.77 -28.69 3.49
N ASN A 242 6.40 -29.55 2.70
CA ASN A 242 6.25 -31.00 2.78
C ASN A 242 7.23 -31.69 3.76
N CYS A 243 8.28 -31.01 4.22
CA CYS A 243 9.34 -31.57 5.06
C CYS A 243 9.45 -30.88 6.44
N GLY A 244 8.72 -29.79 6.65
CA GLY A 244 8.77 -28.98 7.86
C GLY A 244 9.97 -28.03 7.92
N PHE A 245 10.40 -27.72 9.15
CA PHE A 245 11.54 -26.85 9.43
C PHE A 245 12.81 -27.68 9.68
N HIS A 246 13.92 -27.33 9.03
CA HIS A 246 15.20 -28.01 9.25
C HIS A 246 16.38 -27.04 9.23
N ALA A 247 17.47 -27.43 9.88
CA ALA A 247 18.71 -26.66 9.82
C ALA A 247 19.28 -26.64 8.40
N TRP A 248 19.80 -25.49 7.98
CA TRP A 248 20.45 -25.34 6.69
C TRP A 248 21.65 -26.28 6.55
N GLY A 249 21.62 -27.16 5.54
CA GLY A 249 22.69 -28.15 5.30
C GLY A 249 22.50 -29.50 6.00
N ALA A 250 21.41 -29.71 6.75
CA ALA A 250 21.02 -31.05 7.19
C ALA A 250 20.45 -31.83 5.99
N CYS A 251 20.98 -33.03 5.73
CA CYS A 251 20.52 -33.88 4.61
C CYS A 251 19.30 -34.75 4.95
N ASP A 252 18.98 -34.96 6.22
CA ASP A 252 17.92 -35.87 6.63
C ASP A 252 17.08 -35.25 7.75
N ALA A 253 15.81 -34.94 7.46
CA ALA A 253 14.82 -34.64 8.47
C ALA A 253 14.03 -35.92 8.78
N GLN A 254 14.02 -36.36 10.03
CA GLN A 254 13.05 -37.36 10.47
C GLN A 254 11.64 -36.75 10.43
N PRO A 255 10.60 -37.53 10.08
CA PRO A 255 9.23 -37.06 10.10
C PRO A 255 8.85 -36.73 11.56
N ALA A 256 8.83 -35.45 11.87
CA ALA A 256 8.41 -34.88 13.14
C ALA A 256 7.47 -33.72 12.85
N GLU A 257 6.59 -33.40 13.79
CA GLU A 257 5.68 -32.27 13.65
C GLU A 257 6.47 -30.97 13.44
N PRO A 258 6.14 -30.13 12.43
CA PRO A 258 6.86 -28.88 12.15
C PRO A 258 6.99 -27.97 13.37
N ALA A 259 5.99 -28.01 14.26
CA ALA A 259 5.99 -27.25 15.49
C ALA A 259 7.09 -27.67 16.47
N ASP A 260 7.37 -28.98 16.57
CA ASP A 260 8.40 -29.52 17.45
C ASP A 260 9.79 -29.31 16.83
N GLN A 261 9.91 -29.44 15.50
CA GLN A 261 11.14 -29.13 14.77
C GLN A 261 11.58 -27.67 14.98
N LEU A 262 10.66 -26.72 14.79
CA LEU A 262 10.96 -25.30 14.97
C LEU A 262 11.32 -24.97 16.43
N ARG A 263 10.61 -25.58 17.40
CA ARG A 263 10.95 -25.43 18.83
C ARG A 263 12.34 -25.97 19.14
N ALA A 264 12.72 -27.12 18.57
CA ALA A 264 14.05 -27.71 18.75
C ALA A 264 15.15 -26.83 18.13
N LEU A 265 14.94 -26.31 16.91
CA LEU A 265 15.90 -25.44 16.23
C LEU A 265 16.15 -24.11 16.95
N LEU A 266 15.14 -23.62 17.68
CA LEU A 266 15.22 -22.36 18.44
C LEU A 266 15.57 -22.57 19.92
N ALA A 267 15.67 -23.82 20.37
CA ALA A 267 15.90 -24.13 21.78
C ALA A 267 17.24 -23.56 22.25
N GLY A 268 17.21 -22.80 23.36
CA GLY A 268 18.40 -22.20 23.96
C GLY A 268 18.94 -20.97 23.25
N ILE A 269 18.26 -20.47 22.22
CA ILE A 269 18.66 -19.27 21.48
C ILE A 269 17.87 -18.06 21.99
N ASP A 270 18.58 -17.06 22.50
CA ASP A 270 18.02 -15.74 22.81
C ASP A 270 18.01 -14.89 21.53
N VAL A 271 16.95 -15.01 20.74
CA VAL A 271 16.85 -14.39 19.41
C VAL A 271 16.65 -12.87 19.53
N ASP A 272 17.56 -12.09 18.95
CA ASP A 272 17.51 -10.62 18.91
C ASP A 272 17.15 -10.06 17.52
N ASP A 273 17.44 -10.82 16.45
CA ASP A 273 17.27 -10.40 15.05
C ASP A 273 16.83 -11.58 14.17
N LEU A 274 15.59 -11.54 13.69
CA LEU A 274 14.96 -12.57 12.86
C LEU A 274 14.65 -12.03 11.46
N LEU A 275 15.15 -12.73 10.44
CA LEU A 275 14.82 -12.45 9.04
C LEU A 275 14.07 -13.64 8.42
N VAL A 276 12.94 -13.36 7.77
CA VAL A 276 12.23 -14.32 6.91
C VAL A 276 12.45 -13.97 5.44
N MET A 277 13.00 -14.93 4.70
CA MET A 277 13.15 -14.92 3.26
C MET A 277 12.22 -15.95 2.64
N ALA A 278 10.96 -15.57 2.43
CA ALA A 278 9.96 -16.41 1.75
C ALA A 278 8.99 -15.57 0.92
N ASP A 279 8.37 -16.19 -0.08
CA ASP A 279 7.33 -15.57 -0.90
C ASP A 279 6.26 -16.59 -1.32
N GLY A 280 5.08 -16.10 -1.70
CA GLY A 280 3.94 -16.93 -2.12
C GLY A 280 3.58 -18.00 -1.07
N ASP A 281 3.44 -19.25 -1.54
CA ASP A 281 3.00 -20.38 -0.71
C ASP A 281 3.96 -20.71 0.44
N ASP A 282 5.27 -20.52 0.24
CA ASP A 282 6.27 -20.75 1.29
C ASP A 282 6.08 -19.79 2.46
N LEU A 283 5.73 -18.54 2.16
CA LEU A 283 5.41 -17.56 3.20
C LEU A 283 4.13 -17.96 3.92
N ALA A 284 3.05 -18.24 3.18
CA ALA A 284 1.77 -18.58 3.77
C ALA A 284 1.91 -19.77 4.75
N TRP A 285 2.69 -20.78 4.36
CA TRP A 285 3.02 -21.91 5.20
C TRP A 285 3.81 -21.54 6.47
N ILE A 286 4.75 -20.60 6.40
CA ILE A 286 5.45 -20.08 7.59
C ILE A 286 4.48 -19.31 8.51
N GLU A 287 3.50 -18.58 7.94
CA GLU A 287 2.52 -17.81 8.70
C GLU A 287 1.60 -18.68 9.54
N ASP A 288 1.24 -19.88 9.05
CA ASP A 288 0.49 -20.87 9.83
C ASP A 288 1.23 -21.27 11.12
N HIS A 289 2.55 -21.13 11.12
CA HIS A 289 3.44 -21.43 12.25
C HIS A 289 3.95 -20.17 12.97
N ALA A 290 3.45 -18.97 12.63
CA ALA A 290 3.93 -17.70 13.20
C ALA A 290 3.78 -17.64 14.73
N GLY A 291 2.81 -18.36 15.30
CA GLY A 291 2.62 -18.49 16.75
C GLY A 291 3.80 -19.15 17.48
N LEU A 292 4.74 -19.77 16.76
CA LEU A 292 5.94 -20.39 17.31
C LEU A 292 7.20 -19.51 17.16
N LEU A 293 7.17 -18.52 16.25
CA LEU A 293 8.31 -17.64 16.01
C LEU A 293 8.57 -16.71 17.20
N PRO A 294 9.82 -16.50 17.64
CA PRO A 294 10.12 -15.69 18.81
C PRO A 294 9.73 -14.23 18.56
N LEU A 295 9.18 -13.58 19.59
CA LEU A 295 9.06 -12.12 19.59
C LEU A 295 10.41 -11.53 19.96
N CYS A 296 11.15 -11.09 18.96
CA CYS A 296 12.46 -10.50 19.13
C CYS A 296 12.46 -9.03 18.76
N ARG A 297 13.53 -8.35 19.16
CA ARG A 297 13.69 -6.90 18.98
C ARG A 297 13.62 -6.46 17.52
N THR A 298 14.19 -7.25 16.61
CA THR A 298 14.14 -7.00 15.16
C THR A 298 13.50 -8.17 14.47
N MET A 299 12.39 -7.94 13.77
CA MET A 299 11.72 -8.92 12.91
C MET A 299 11.55 -8.27 11.54
N GLU A 300 12.16 -8.86 10.51
CA GLU A 300 12.17 -8.30 9.15
C GLU A 300 11.88 -9.38 8.11
N ARG A 301 11.42 -8.96 6.93
CA ARG A 301 11.12 -9.86 5.82
C ARG A 301 11.65 -9.30 4.50
N THR A 302 12.21 -10.16 3.66
CA THR A 302 12.49 -9.79 2.27
C THR A 302 11.23 -9.77 1.41
N ARG A 303 11.14 -8.82 0.47
CA ARG A 303 10.03 -8.68 -0.48
C ARG A 303 10.53 -8.28 -1.86
N HIS A 304 9.62 -8.34 -2.83
CA HIS A 304 9.83 -7.92 -4.22
C HIS A 304 10.79 -8.83 -4.99
N SER A 305 11.37 -8.33 -6.09
CA SER A 305 12.21 -9.11 -7.00
C SER A 305 13.45 -9.70 -6.33
N ALA A 306 13.97 -10.81 -6.87
CA ALA A 306 15.18 -11.47 -6.37
C ALA A 306 16.39 -10.52 -6.25
N ILE A 307 16.52 -9.53 -7.15
CA ILE A 307 17.58 -8.51 -7.07
C ILE A 307 17.42 -7.65 -5.82
N GLN A 308 16.19 -7.22 -5.51
CA GLN A 308 15.88 -6.43 -4.33
C GLN A 308 16.04 -7.25 -3.04
N GLN A 309 15.59 -8.51 -3.05
CA GLN A 309 15.78 -9.43 -1.92
C GLN A 309 17.26 -9.64 -1.59
N ARG A 310 18.15 -9.76 -2.59
CA ARG A 310 19.61 -9.80 -2.36
C ARG A 310 20.13 -8.50 -1.73
N GLY A 311 19.61 -7.35 -2.15
CA GLY A 311 19.95 -6.06 -1.54
C GLY A 311 19.52 -5.97 -0.07
N GLN A 312 18.31 -6.44 0.23
CA GLN A 312 17.75 -6.50 1.58
C GLN A 312 18.53 -7.48 2.47
N LEU A 313 18.87 -8.66 1.95
CA LEU A 313 19.74 -9.60 2.65
C LEU A 313 21.11 -8.98 2.97
N ARG A 314 21.74 -8.25 2.05
CA ARG A 314 23.01 -7.54 2.36
C ARG A 314 22.84 -6.56 3.51
N ALA A 315 21.75 -5.79 3.53
CA ALA A 315 21.48 -4.86 4.62
C ALA A 315 21.34 -5.59 5.96
N TRP A 316 20.74 -6.79 5.97
CA TRP A 316 20.69 -7.63 7.16
C TRP A 316 22.09 -8.17 7.51
N LEU A 317 22.83 -8.75 6.56
CA LEU A 317 24.18 -9.30 6.78
C LEU A 317 25.16 -8.27 7.35
N ASP A 318 25.14 -7.03 6.84
CA ASP A 318 25.99 -5.92 7.29
C ASP A 318 25.78 -5.52 8.77
N ARG A 319 24.71 -6.03 9.42
CA ARG A 319 24.42 -5.82 10.86
C ARG A 319 24.89 -6.98 11.75
N GLY A 320 25.59 -7.97 11.19
CA GLY A 320 26.18 -9.05 11.96
C GLY A 320 27.35 -8.56 12.81
N LEU A 321 27.37 -8.95 14.07
CA LEU A 321 28.41 -8.56 15.03
C LEU A 321 29.22 -9.79 15.44
N GLY A 322 30.54 -9.72 15.29
CA GLY A 322 31.46 -10.73 15.80
C GLY A 322 31.56 -10.71 17.33
N ASP A 323 32.21 -11.73 17.90
CA ASP A 323 32.43 -11.77 19.35
C ASP A 323 33.39 -10.65 19.77
N GLY A 324 33.07 -9.96 20.86
CA GLY A 324 33.87 -8.84 21.38
C GLY A 324 33.74 -7.53 20.60
N GLU A 325 33.12 -7.53 19.41
CA GLU A 325 32.87 -6.30 18.67
C GLU A 325 31.77 -5.45 19.32
N LEU A 326 31.94 -4.13 19.26
CA LEU A 326 30.93 -3.15 19.66
C LEU A 326 30.71 -2.17 18.51
N LEU A 327 29.46 -2.07 18.06
CA LEU A 327 29.02 -1.20 16.97
C LEU A 327 27.84 -0.35 17.42
N ALA A 328 27.85 0.93 17.04
CA ALA A 328 26.80 1.85 17.39
C ALA A 328 25.50 1.56 16.64
N SER A 329 24.38 1.73 17.35
CA SER A 329 23.04 1.81 16.76
C SER A 329 22.82 3.17 16.09
N GLY A 330 21.83 3.23 15.21
CA GLY A 330 21.35 4.48 14.63
C GLY A 330 21.37 4.48 13.11
N HIS A 331 20.50 5.32 12.54
CA HIS A 331 20.37 5.50 11.10
C HIS A 331 21.52 6.35 10.54
N ILE A 332 22.17 5.84 9.48
CA ILE A 332 23.25 6.54 8.80
C ILE A 332 22.65 7.43 7.72
N ARG A 333 22.85 8.74 7.85
CA ARG A 333 22.40 9.71 6.85
C ARG A 333 23.41 9.76 5.71
N TRP A 334 23.01 9.28 4.53
CA TRP A 334 23.85 9.27 3.33
C TRP A 334 23.61 10.51 2.46
N THR A 335 24.68 11.10 1.93
CA THR A 335 24.57 12.13 0.87
C THR A 335 24.30 11.49 -0.49
N LYS A 336 23.74 12.28 -1.42
CA LYS A 336 23.57 11.83 -2.81
C LYS A 336 24.95 11.60 -3.43
N LEU A 337 25.11 10.50 -4.16
CA LEU A 337 26.34 10.12 -4.85
C LEU A 337 26.91 11.23 -5.75
N ALA A 338 26.05 12.02 -6.39
CA ALA A 338 26.43 13.14 -7.25
C ALA A 338 27.18 14.27 -6.50
N GLN A 339 26.99 14.38 -5.19
CA GLN A 339 27.65 15.37 -4.32
C GLN A 339 28.89 14.79 -3.61
N GLY A 340 29.33 13.58 -3.99
CA GLY A 340 30.33 12.81 -3.26
C GLY A 340 29.69 11.90 -2.21
N LEU A 341 30.10 10.63 -2.18
CA LEU A 341 29.60 9.67 -1.20
C LEU A 341 30.16 10.01 0.19
N SER A 342 29.27 10.43 1.08
CA SER A 342 29.53 10.59 2.51
C SER A 342 28.39 10.01 3.33
N GLY A 343 28.71 9.54 4.52
CA GLY A 343 27.74 9.03 5.48
C GLY A 343 27.96 9.68 6.84
N ARG A 344 26.88 10.00 7.56
CA ARG A 344 26.96 10.58 8.91
C ARG A 344 26.23 9.72 9.93
N LEU A 345 26.89 9.49 11.07
CA LEU A 345 26.32 8.85 12.25
C LEU A 345 26.77 9.63 13.50
N GLY A 346 25.82 10.32 14.15
CA GLY A 346 26.15 11.23 15.25
C GLY A 346 27.07 12.38 14.81
N GLU A 347 28.20 12.52 15.52
CA GLU A 347 29.24 13.52 15.23
C GLU A 347 30.25 13.08 14.15
N PHE A 348 30.25 11.78 13.80
CA PHE A 348 31.20 11.20 12.85
C PHE A 348 30.66 11.26 11.42
N VAL A 349 31.54 11.59 10.49
CA VAL A 349 31.29 11.64 9.06
C VAL A 349 32.33 10.78 8.37
N THR A 350 31.89 9.82 7.55
CA THR A 350 32.79 9.12 6.62
C THR A 350 32.70 9.74 5.25
N ARG A 351 33.85 9.85 4.57
CA ARG A 351 33.95 10.40 3.23
C ARG A 351 34.90 9.58 2.36
N TYR A 352 34.57 9.45 1.08
CA TYR A 352 35.54 9.00 0.08
C TYR A 352 36.56 10.10 -0.21
N ALA A 353 37.83 9.86 0.15
CA ALA A 353 38.93 10.81 0.04
C ALA A 353 39.77 10.66 -1.24
N GLY A 354 39.24 9.96 -2.24
CA GLY A 354 39.88 9.76 -3.55
C GLY A 354 40.69 8.47 -3.66
N PRO A 355 41.37 8.26 -4.81
CA PRO A 355 42.24 7.11 -5.02
C PRO A 355 43.47 7.17 -4.10
N ALA A 356 43.90 6.01 -3.60
CA ALA A 356 45.12 5.85 -2.81
C ALA A 356 46.30 5.44 -3.70
N CYS A 357 47.52 5.89 -3.36
CA CYS A 357 48.77 5.49 -4.02
C CYS A 357 49.41 4.31 -3.25
N PRO A 358 49.90 3.24 -3.90
CA PRO A 358 49.97 3.00 -5.35
C PRO A 358 48.66 2.48 -5.98
N ARG A 359 47.74 1.90 -5.21
CA ARG A 359 46.41 1.46 -5.70
C ARG A 359 45.39 1.40 -4.56
N GLY A 360 44.16 1.83 -4.84
CA GLY A 360 43.02 1.66 -3.93
C GLY A 360 42.12 2.89 -3.85
N HIS A 361 41.20 2.87 -2.90
CA HIS A 361 40.21 3.89 -2.61
C HIS A 361 40.30 4.24 -1.14
N ARG A 362 40.64 5.50 -0.85
CA ARG A 362 40.82 5.99 0.51
C ARG A 362 39.49 6.43 1.10
N ILE A 363 39.18 5.95 2.30
CA ILE A 363 38.04 6.38 3.11
C ILE A 363 38.59 7.02 4.38
N VAL A 364 38.03 8.16 4.76
CA VAL A 364 38.40 8.88 5.99
C VAL A 364 37.17 9.06 6.88
N VAL A 365 37.38 9.06 8.20
CA VAL A 365 36.41 9.41 9.24
C VAL A 365 36.82 10.75 9.83
N GLU A 366 35.91 11.71 9.75
CA GLU A 366 36.09 13.08 10.20
C GLU A 366 35.03 13.39 11.29
N LEU A 367 35.36 14.31 12.19
CA LEU A 367 34.38 14.95 13.09
C LEU A 367 33.64 16.07 12.33
N ALA A 368 32.56 16.59 12.92
CA ALA A 368 31.72 17.63 12.30
C ALA A 368 32.47 18.89 11.78
N GLY A 369 33.70 19.15 12.25
CA GLY A 369 34.56 20.24 11.77
C GLY A 369 35.60 19.86 10.70
N GLY A 370 35.48 18.69 10.05
CA GLY A 370 36.39 18.25 8.98
C GLY A 370 37.77 17.77 9.46
N ARG A 371 37.99 17.66 10.77
CA ARG A 371 39.21 17.12 11.35
C ARG A 371 39.14 15.59 11.38
N PRO A 372 40.23 14.85 11.13
CA PRO A 372 40.27 13.40 11.32
C PRO A 372 39.83 13.02 12.73
N ALA A 373 39.03 11.97 12.86
CA ALA A 373 38.58 11.45 14.15
C ALA A 373 39.70 10.68 14.86
N ALA A 374 40.78 11.37 15.23
CA ALA A 374 41.89 10.79 15.98
C ALA A 374 41.59 10.75 17.50
N GLY A 375 42.23 9.84 18.22
CA GLY A 375 42.11 9.74 19.70
C GLY A 375 40.85 9.02 20.18
N PHE A 376 40.30 8.11 19.37
CA PHE A 376 39.23 7.20 19.78
C PHE A 376 39.78 5.78 19.89
N MET A 377 39.27 4.99 20.82
CA MET A 377 39.66 3.60 21.04
C MET A 377 38.45 2.68 21.16
N THR A 378 38.65 1.40 20.87
CA THR A 378 37.67 0.36 21.18
C THR A 378 37.46 0.28 22.69
N PRO A 379 36.35 -0.29 23.17
CA PRO A 379 36.14 -0.54 24.60
C PRO A 379 37.19 -1.46 25.24
N GLN A 380 37.95 -2.20 24.43
CA GLN A 380 39.09 -3.01 24.85
C GLN A 380 40.41 -2.23 24.89
N GLY A 381 40.40 -0.93 24.58
CA GLY A 381 41.56 -0.04 24.63
C GLY A 381 42.39 0.01 23.34
N GLU A 382 41.93 -0.59 22.24
CA GLU A 382 42.66 -0.57 20.96
C GLU A 382 42.42 0.74 20.22
N PRO A 383 43.46 1.49 19.81
CA PRO A 383 43.29 2.74 19.07
C PRO A 383 42.61 2.54 17.71
N LEU A 384 41.61 3.37 17.40
CA LEU A 384 40.96 3.39 16.10
C LEU A 384 41.71 4.29 15.12
N VAL A 385 41.92 3.77 13.90
CA VAL A 385 42.54 4.52 12.81
C VAL A 385 41.44 5.19 11.96
N PRO A 386 41.43 6.54 11.82
CA PRO A 386 40.37 7.26 11.10
C PRO A 386 40.51 7.18 9.57
N GLU A 387 41.41 6.36 9.05
CA GLU A 387 41.65 6.18 7.62
C GLU A 387 41.75 4.69 7.28
N THR A 388 41.15 4.31 6.14
CA THR A 388 41.34 2.98 5.58
C THR A 388 41.39 3.03 4.06
N ILE A 389 42.06 2.04 3.46
CA ILE A 389 42.20 1.91 2.00
C ILE A 389 41.56 0.59 1.58
N ILE A 390 40.65 0.66 0.62
CA ILE A 390 40.04 -0.53 0.01
C ILE A 390 40.46 -0.67 -1.44
N THR A 391 40.60 -1.90 -1.91
CA THR A 391 41.03 -2.19 -3.29
C THR A 391 39.89 -2.15 -4.30
N ASN A 392 38.63 -2.31 -3.85
CA ASN A 392 37.45 -2.40 -4.71
C ASN A 392 36.39 -1.38 -4.29
N LYS A 393 36.04 -0.45 -5.19
CA LYS A 393 35.01 0.57 -4.97
C LYS A 393 33.62 0.00 -4.62
N ALA A 394 33.32 -1.24 -5.01
CA ALA A 394 32.06 -1.88 -4.63
C ALA A 394 31.91 -2.06 -3.11
N ARG A 395 33.03 -2.12 -2.36
CA ARG A 395 33.03 -2.23 -0.90
C ARG A 395 32.93 -0.88 -0.18
N LEU A 396 32.93 0.24 -0.91
CA LEU A 396 33.02 1.59 -0.37
C LEU A 396 31.93 1.86 0.68
N ARG A 397 30.66 1.61 0.34
CA ARG A 397 29.54 1.85 1.25
C ARG A 397 29.59 0.95 2.50
N LYS A 398 29.89 -0.35 2.31
CA LYS A 398 30.03 -1.32 3.41
C LYS A 398 31.14 -0.89 4.39
N THR A 399 32.32 -0.56 3.86
CA THR A 399 33.44 -0.13 4.70
C THR A 399 33.16 1.19 5.42
N MET A 400 32.54 2.17 4.75
CA MET A 400 32.12 3.43 5.38
C MET A 400 31.12 3.19 6.53
N THR A 401 30.12 2.30 6.33
CA THR A 401 29.17 1.90 7.39
C THR A 401 29.89 1.32 8.60
N ILE A 402 30.80 0.36 8.37
CA ILE A 402 31.56 -0.30 9.44
C ILE A 402 32.38 0.74 10.22
N MET A 403 33.09 1.62 9.52
CA MET A 403 33.87 2.67 10.17
C MET A 403 32.99 3.61 11.01
N LEU A 404 31.89 4.13 10.45
CA LEU A 404 30.98 5.00 11.20
C LEU A 404 30.49 4.34 12.48
N ARG A 405 30.06 3.08 12.40
CA ARG A 405 29.53 2.35 13.56
C ARG A 405 30.60 2.04 14.60
N ARG A 406 31.82 1.72 14.18
CA ARG A 406 32.97 1.52 15.09
C ARG A 406 33.32 2.81 15.81
N PHE A 407 33.46 3.92 15.09
CA PHE A 407 33.79 5.22 15.68
C PHE A 407 32.67 5.74 16.59
N ALA A 408 31.41 5.59 16.21
CA ALA A 408 30.28 5.99 17.03
C ALA A 408 30.10 5.13 18.31
N ALA A 409 30.72 3.95 18.39
CA ALA A 409 30.76 3.11 19.59
C ALA A 409 32.07 3.25 20.39
N ALA A 410 33.00 4.08 19.90
CA ALA A 410 34.31 4.23 20.47
C ALA A 410 34.28 5.09 21.74
N ILE A 411 35.30 4.92 22.57
CA ILE A 411 35.52 5.73 23.76
C ILE A 411 36.64 6.73 23.43
N PRO A 412 36.52 8.01 23.80
CA PRO A 412 37.63 8.96 23.68
C PRO A 412 38.83 8.46 24.49
N GLN A 413 40.02 8.50 23.89
CA GLN A 413 41.26 8.29 24.61
C GLN A 413 41.49 9.51 25.50
N HIS A 414 41.13 9.42 26.77
CA HIS A 414 41.58 10.38 27.76
C HIS A 414 43.10 10.25 27.85
N ARG A 415 43.82 11.24 27.30
CA ARG A 415 45.19 11.48 27.77
C ARG A 415 45.06 11.87 29.23
N ASP A 416 45.78 11.18 30.11
CA ASP A 416 45.95 11.58 31.49
C ASP A 416 46.22 13.09 31.53
N MET A 417 45.29 13.82 32.13
CA MET A 417 45.62 15.07 32.81
C MET A 417 46.45 14.68 34.04
N ALA A 418 47.72 14.35 33.82
CA ALA A 418 48.70 14.23 34.88
C ALA A 418 49.69 15.39 34.74
N ALA A 419 49.52 16.35 35.65
CA ALA A 419 50.47 17.33 36.21
C ALA A 419 51.36 18.13 35.25
#